data_AF-A0A966NFC7-F1
#
_entry.id   AF-A0A966NFC7-F1
#
_cell.length_a   1.000
_cell.length_b   1.000
_cell.length_c   1.000
_cell.angle_alpha   90.00
_cell.angle_beta   90.00
_cell.angle_gamma   90.00
#
_symmetry.space_group_name_H-M   'P 1'
#
loop_
_entity.id
_entity.type
_entity.pdbx_description
1 polymer ?
#
loop_
_entity_poly.entity_id
_entity_poly.type
_entity_poly.pdbx_seq_one_letter_code
_entity_poly.pdbx_strand_id
1 'polypeptide(L)'
;MGDFILTLLHSATNTHILHWQTKSFAEHMALGEFYEAMPGLIDDLVEATQGALGEILEFPSHYYAPAKDGLTELEDLRDYFVENRHVMPASSEIQNLLDNIGDQIDSTLYKLKFLR
;
A
#
# COMPACT_ATOMS: atom_id res chain seq x y z
N MET A 1 -9.01 11.62 -0.12
CA MET A 1 -8.77 10.54 -1.09
C MET A 1 -7.38 10.64 -1.68
N GLY A 2 -6.99 11.77 -2.28
CA GLY A 2 -5.66 11.96 -2.88
C GLY A 2 -4.49 11.61 -1.93
N ASP A 3 -4.48 12.13 -0.69
CA ASP A 3 -3.43 11.80 0.29
C ASP A 3 -3.35 10.30 0.61
N PHE A 4 -4.50 9.65 0.75
CA PHE A 4 -4.58 8.22 1.06
C PHE A 4 -4.00 7.37 -0.07
N ILE A 5 -4.43 7.61 -1.31
CA ILE A 5 -3.93 6.91 -2.50
C ILE A 5 -2.44 7.19 -2.70
N LEU A 6 -2.01 8.45 -2.54
CA LEU A 6 -0.60 8.81 -2.68
C LEU A 6 0.26 8.10 -1.63
N THR A 7 -0.23 7.94 -0.40
CA THR A 7 0.46 7.19 0.65
C THR A 7 0.63 5.72 0.27
N LEU A 8 -0.41 5.10 -0.31
CA LEU A 8 -0.31 3.73 -0.85
C LEU A 8 0.73 3.64 -1.98
N LEU A 9 0.76 4.60 -2.92
CA LEU A 9 1.77 4.62 -3.98
C LEU A 9 3.19 4.80 -3.45
N HIS A 10 3.38 5.68 -2.47
CA HIS A 10 4.68 5.84 -1.82
C HIS A 10 5.11 4.56 -1.10
N SER A 11 4.19 3.79 -0.51
CA SER A 11 4.54 2.52 0.14
C SER A 11 5.17 1.52 -0.82
N ALA A 12 4.75 1.48 -2.09
CA ALA A 12 5.39 0.65 -3.11
C ALA A 12 6.83 1.13 -3.37
N THR A 13 7.01 2.44 -3.55
CA THR A 13 8.35 3.04 -3.78
C THR A 13 9.28 2.80 -2.59
N ASN A 14 8.80 3.06 -1.37
CA ASN A 14 9.55 2.90 -0.14
C ASN A 14 9.91 1.43 0.11
N THR A 15 8.97 0.52 -0.10
CA THR A 15 9.23 -0.92 0.03
C THR A 15 10.26 -1.40 -1.00
N HIS A 16 10.25 -0.86 -2.23
CA HIS A 16 11.26 -1.18 -3.24
C HIS A 16 12.66 -0.69 -2.82
N ILE A 17 12.76 0.50 -2.24
CA ILE A 17 14.03 1.00 -1.67
C ILE A 17 14.52 0.07 -0.55
N LEU A 18 13.64 -0.32 0.37
CA LEU A 18 13.96 -1.20 1.49
C LEU A 18 14.33 -2.62 1.02
N HIS A 19 13.70 -3.11 -0.05
CA HIS A 19 14.04 -4.36 -0.72
C HIS A 19 15.50 -4.38 -1.23
N TRP A 20 16.02 -3.26 -1.74
CA TRP A 20 17.42 -3.16 -2.13
C TRP A 20 18.38 -3.04 -0.94
N GLN A 21 17.91 -2.58 0.22
CA GLN A 21 18.73 -2.32 1.40
C GLN A 21 18.81 -3.51 2.37
N THR A 22 17.86 -4.44 2.32
CA THR A 22 17.90 -5.62 3.20
C THR A 22 19.03 -6.59 2.85
N LYS A 23 19.51 -7.28 3.88
CA LYS A 23 20.48 -8.38 3.77
C LYS A 23 19.85 -9.76 4.01
N SER A 24 18.57 -9.83 4.37
CA SER A 24 17.85 -11.11 4.48
C SER A 24 17.23 -11.45 3.13
N PHE A 25 17.49 -12.66 2.65
CA PHE A 25 16.86 -13.17 1.43
C PHE A 25 15.33 -13.27 1.59
N ALA A 26 14.84 -13.72 2.75
CA ALA A 26 13.41 -13.86 2.97
C ALA A 26 12.70 -12.50 3.01
N GLU A 27 13.32 -11.50 3.67
CA GLU A 27 12.81 -10.13 3.63
C GLU A 27 12.85 -9.56 2.21
N HIS A 28 13.94 -9.75 1.48
CA HIS A 28 14.07 -9.30 0.09
C HIS A 28 12.94 -9.83 -0.79
N MET A 29 12.62 -11.12 -0.69
CA MET A 29 11.51 -11.72 -1.43
C MET A 29 10.16 -11.17 -0.98
N ALA A 30 9.92 -11.04 0.32
CA ALA A 30 8.64 -10.54 0.85
C ALA A 30 8.36 -9.09 0.43
N LEU A 31 9.36 -8.21 0.55
CA LEU A 31 9.26 -6.81 0.11
C LEU A 31 9.15 -6.74 -1.43
N GLY A 32 9.81 -7.66 -2.14
CA GLY A 32 9.74 -7.84 -3.59
C GLY A 32 8.31 -8.01 -4.08
N GLU A 33 7.65 -9.04 -3.58
CA GLU A 33 6.26 -9.33 -3.94
C GLU A 33 5.32 -8.16 -3.60
N PHE A 34 5.56 -7.44 -2.50
CA PHE A 34 4.75 -6.30 -2.11
C PHE A 34 4.85 -5.14 -3.11
N TYR A 35 6.06 -4.66 -3.42
CA TYR A 35 6.19 -3.50 -4.30
C TYR A 35 5.77 -3.79 -5.74
N GLU A 36 5.86 -5.04 -6.19
CA GLU A 36 5.40 -5.45 -7.53
C GLU A 36 3.86 -5.46 -7.63
N ALA A 37 3.16 -5.89 -6.58
CA ALA A 37 1.70 -6.00 -6.58
C ALA A 37 0.98 -4.66 -6.35
N MET A 38 1.50 -3.83 -5.44
CA MET A 38 0.78 -2.63 -4.97
C MET A 38 0.38 -1.64 -6.07
N PRO A 39 1.24 -1.28 -7.05
CA PRO A 39 0.85 -0.33 -8.10
C PRO A 39 -0.40 -0.74 -8.87
N GLY A 40 -0.54 -2.03 -9.20
CA GLY A 40 -1.71 -2.54 -9.92
C GLY A 40 -2.99 -2.50 -9.08
N LEU A 41 -2.91 -2.91 -7.80
CA LEU A 41 -4.06 -2.85 -6.88
C LEU A 41 -4.54 -1.41 -6.66
N ILE A 42 -3.60 -0.46 -6.60
CA ILE A 42 -3.93 0.96 -6.42
C ILE A 42 -4.56 1.53 -7.71
N ASP A 43 -4.05 1.17 -8.88
CA ASP A 43 -4.61 1.57 -10.17
C ASP A 43 -6.09 1.14 -10.30
N ASP A 44 -6.37 -0.13 -10.03
CA ASP A 44 -7.74 -0.67 -10.01
C ASP A 44 -8.66 0.12 -9.06
N LEU A 45 -8.19 0.44 -7.85
CA LEU A 45 -8.93 1.23 -6.87
C LEU A 45 -9.22 2.65 -7.36
N VAL A 46 -8.22 3.32 -7.94
CA VAL A 46 -8.33 4.71 -8.43
C VAL A 46 -9.27 4.79 -9.61
N GLU A 47 -9.09 3.94 -10.62
CA GLU A 47 -9.92 3.95 -11.83
C GLU A 47 -11.38 3.64 -11.51
N ALA A 48 -11.64 2.61 -10.68
CA ALA A 48 -12.99 2.27 -10.24
C ALA A 48 -13.63 3.41 -9.43
N THR A 49 -12.87 4.04 -8.52
CA THR A 49 -13.37 5.17 -7.71
C THR A 49 -13.73 6.36 -8.60
N GLN A 50 -12.85 6.76 -9.52
CA GLN A 50 -13.11 7.86 -10.43
C GLN A 50 -14.29 7.56 -11.37
N GLY A 51 -14.41 6.32 -11.85
CA GLY A 51 -15.55 5.87 -12.65
C GLY A 51 -16.88 5.91 -11.89
N ALA A 52 -16.89 5.50 -10.62
CA ALA A 52 -18.07 5.49 -9.77
C ALA A 52 -18.53 6.90 -9.37
N LEU A 53 -17.58 7.82 -9.12
CA LEU A 53 -17.88 9.20 -8.74
C LEU A 53 -18.11 10.12 -9.94
N GLY A 54 -17.56 9.79 -11.11
CA GLY A 54 -17.58 10.65 -12.29
C GLY A 54 -16.64 11.86 -12.19
N GLU A 55 -15.60 11.77 -11.35
CA GLU A 55 -14.69 12.87 -11.04
C GLU A 55 -13.23 12.42 -11.14
N ILE A 56 -12.32 13.34 -11.47
CA ILE A 56 -10.87 13.10 -11.46
C ILE A 56 -10.33 13.50 -10.10
N LEU A 57 -9.55 12.62 -9.47
CA LEU A 57 -8.94 12.89 -8.17
C LEU A 57 -7.74 13.85 -8.30
N GLU A 58 -7.62 14.77 -7.35
CA GLU A 58 -6.43 15.60 -7.18
C GLU A 58 -5.45 14.94 -6.20
N PHE A 59 -4.16 15.07 -6.51
CA PHE A 59 -3.09 14.51 -5.70
C PHE A 59 -2.23 15.64 -5.09
N PRO A 60 -1.88 15.53 -3.80
CA PRO A 60 -0.98 16.47 -3.16
C PRO A 60 0.47 16.25 -3.64
N SER A 61 1.34 17.23 -3.41
CA SER A 61 2.75 17.18 -3.80
C SER A 61 3.66 17.14 -2.56
N HIS A 62 3.72 15.99 -1.90
CA HIS A 62 4.68 15.70 -0.84
C HIS A 62 5.24 14.30 -1.02
N TYR A 63 6.36 14.00 -0.37
CA TYR A 63 6.98 12.67 -0.37
C TYR A 63 7.20 12.21 1.06
N TYR A 64 6.97 10.92 1.32
CA TYR A 64 7.24 10.27 2.60
C TYR A 64 8.44 9.35 2.44
N ALA A 65 9.52 9.67 3.14
CA ALA A 65 10.72 8.82 3.15
C ALA A 65 10.42 7.45 3.78
N PRO A 66 11.10 6.38 3.34
CA PRO A 66 10.94 5.06 3.94
C PRO A 66 11.30 5.07 5.42
N ALA A 67 10.61 4.23 6.19
CA ALA A 67 10.95 3.92 7.56
C ALA A 67 12.34 3.26 7.69
N LYS A 68 12.74 2.98 8.93
CA LYS A 68 14.05 2.39 9.23
C LYS A 68 14.26 0.99 8.63
N ASP A 69 13.19 0.21 8.48
CA ASP A 69 13.19 -1.17 8.00
C ASP A 69 11.82 -1.55 7.42
N GLY A 70 11.76 -2.67 6.67
CA GLY A 70 10.55 -3.12 6.00
C GLY A 70 9.41 -3.47 6.94
N LEU A 71 9.70 -4.00 8.14
CA LEU A 71 8.65 -4.27 9.11
C LEU A 71 7.97 -2.98 9.56
N THR A 72 8.76 -1.99 9.95
CA THR A 72 8.24 -0.72 10.48
C THR A 72 7.44 0.01 9.40
N GLU A 73 7.93 0.04 8.15
CA GLU A 73 7.20 0.62 7.02
C GLU A 73 5.80 -0.01 6.86
N LEU A 74 5.72 -1.34 6.91
CA LEU A 74 4.46 -2.07 6.70
C LEU A 74 3.53 -2.02 7.92
N GLU A 75 4.06 -1.92 9.14
CA GLU A 75 3.27 -1.71 10.35
C GLU A 75 2.65 -0.31 10.37
N ASP A 76 3.45 0.73 10.10
CA ASP A 76 2.98 2.12 10.02
C ASP A 76 1.95 2.27 8.89
N LEU A 77 2.19 1.64 7.73
CA LEU A 77 1.23 1.61 6.62
C LEU A 77 -0.08 0.92 7.01
N ARG A 78 -0.01 -0.18 7.76
CA ARG A 78 -1.20 -0.94 8.15
C ARG A 78 -2.10 -0.12 9.07
N ASP A 79 -1.51 0.53 10.07
CA ASP A 79 -2.23 1.41 10.99
C ASP A 79 -2.86 2.57 10.22
N TYR A 80 -2.09 3.25 9.37
CA TYR A 80 -2.60 4.31 8.49
C TYR A 80 -3.74 3.81 7.61
N PHE A 81 -3.63 2.62 7.02
CA PHE A 81 -4.64 2.04 6.14
C PHE A 81 -5.97 1.79 6.88
N VAL A 82 -5.93 1.18 8.07
CA VAL A 82 -7.14 0.96 8.89
C VAL A 82 -7.79 2.30 9.23
N GLU A 83 -6.99 3.24 9.69
CA GLU A 83 -7.49 4.53 10.16
C GLU A 83 -8.09 5.35 9.03
N ASN A 84 -7.56 5.27 7.80
CA ASN A 84 -7.89 6.19 6.73
C ASN A 84 -8.70 5.58 5.58
N ARG A 85 -8.87 4.25 5.47
CA ARG A 85 -9.63 3.64 4.35
C ARG A 85 -11.07 4.14 4.21
N HIS A 86 -11.65 4.67 5.29
CA HIS A 86 -13.00 5.26 5.31
C HIS A 86 -13.15 6.51 4.45
N VAL A 87 -12.05 7.13 3.99
CA VAL A 87 -12.10 8.28 3.06
C VAL A 87 -12.50 7.86 1.65
N MET A 88 -12.47 6.57 1.34
CA MET A 88 -12.88 6.00 0.06
C MET A 88 -14.37 5.63 0.08
N PRO A 89 -15.04 5.56 -1.09
CA PRO A 89 -16.45 5.18 -1.17
C PRO A 89 -16.79 3.87 -0.44
N ALA A 90 -17.93 3.85 0.25
CA ALA A 90 -18.43 2.68 0.97
C ALA A 90 -19.12 1.62 0.08
N SER A 91 -19.14 1.81 -1.24
CA SER A 91 -19.75 0.84 -2.15
C SER A 91 -18.98 -0.48 -2.15
N SER A 92 -19.70 -1.58 -2.33
CA SER A 92 -19.16 -2.93 -2.16
C SER A 92 -17.97 -3.22 -3.06
N GLU A 93 -18.01 -2.76 -4.31
CA GLU A 93 -16.96 -2.94 -5.30
C GLU A 93 -15.67 -2.21 -4.91
N ILE A 94 -15.77 -1.00 -4.33
CA ILE A 94 -14.62 -0.24 -3.85
C ILE A 94 -14.07 -0.83 -2.56
N GLN A 95 -14.93 -1.25 -1.65
CA GLN A 95 -14.50 -1.92 -0.41
C GLN A 95 -13.78 -3.25 -0.71
N ASN A 96 -14.22 -4.00 -1.72
CA ASN A 96 -13.52 -5.21 -2.17
C ASN A 96 -12.10 -4.90 -2.69
N LEU A 97 -11.92 -3.81 -3.45
CA LEU A 97 -10.58 -3.40 -3.91
C LEU A 97 -9.68 -2.96 -2.76
N LEU A 98 -10.23 -2.26 -1.76
CA LEU A 98 -9.50 -1.94 -0.53
C LEU A 98 -9.13 -3.20 0.25
N ASP A 99 -10.04 -4.17 0.36
CA ASP A 99 -9.77 -5.41 1.07
C ASP A 99 -8.62 -6.19 0.41
N ASN A 100 -8.53 -6.23 -0.93
CA ASN A 100 -7.38 -6.81 -1.63
C ASN A 100 -6.05 -6.11 -1.27
N ILE A 101 -6.04 -4.79 -1.12
CA ILE A 101 -4.86 -4.03 -0.66
C ILE A 101 -4.53 -4.42 0.79
N GLY A 102 -5.55 -4.49 1.65
CA GLY A 102 -5.40 -4.92 3.04
C GLY A 102 -4.80 -6.33 3.16
N ASP A 103 -5.28 -7.27 2.33
CA ASP A 103 -4.77 -8.64 2.25
C ASP A 103 -3.29 -8.68 1.85
N GLN A 104 -2.89 -7.84 0.89
CA GLN A 104 -1.49 -7.73 0.48
C GLN A 104 -0.60 -7.20 1.62
N ILE A 105 -1.06 -6.18 2.35
CA ILE A 105 -0.35 -5.64 3.53
C ILE A 105 -0.22 -6.71 4.62
N ASP A 106 -1.32 -7.37 4.99
CA ASP A 106 -1.36 -8.36 6.07
C ASP A 106 -0.55 -9.63 5.72
N SER A 107 -0.58 -10.08 4.47
CA SER A 107 0.24 -11.19 3.96
C SER A 107 1.73 -10.87 4.03
N THR A 108 2.14 -9.67 3.59
CA THR A 108 3.53 -9.22 3.70
C THR A 108 3.95 -9.08 5.16
N LEU A 109 3.11 -8.51 6.03
CA LEU A 109 3.36 -8.44 7.47
C LEU A 109 3.53 -9.82 8.10
N TYR A 110 2.77 -10.83 7.69
CA TYR A 110 2.97 -12.20 8.14
C TYR A 110 4.34 -12.74 7.72
N LYS A 111 4.72 -12.59 6.44
CA LYS A 111 6.03 -13.03 5.91
C LYS A 111 7.17 -12.35 6.65
N LEU A 112 7.05 -11.04 6.85
CA LEU A 112 7.96 -10.31 7.71
C LEU A 112 7.86 -10.91 9.10
N LYS A 113 6.82 -10.80 9.92
CA LYS A 113 6.82 -11.28 11.33
C LYS A 113 7.31 -12.73 11.56
N PHE A 114 7.05 -13.66 10.67
CA PHE A 114 7.23 -15.09 10.98
C PHE A 114 8.14 -15.87 10.02
N LEU A 115 8.47 -15.34 8.84
CA LEU A 115 9.25 -16.06 7.82
C LEU A 115 10.61 -15.39 7.49
N ARG A 116 11.05 -14.37 8.27
CA ARG A 116 12.33 -13.63 8.05
C ARG A 116 13.58 -14.49 8.09
#